data_AF-A0A1M7R5B8-F1
#
_entry.id   AF-A0A1M7R5B8-F1
#
_cell.length_a   1.000
_cell.length_b   1.000
_cell.length_c   1.000
_cell.angle_alpha   90.00
_cell.angle_beta   90.00
_cell.angle_gamma   90.00
#
_symmetry.space_group_name_H-M   'P 1'
#
loop_
_entity.id
_entity.type
_entity.pdbx_description
1 polymer ?
#
loop_
_entity_poly.entity_id
_entity_poly.type
_entity_poly.pdbx_seq_one_letter_code
_entity_poly.pdbx_strand_id
1 'polypeptide(L)'
;MNQLGFPSEITAQEVAREKTLGGAISLCAKAAGLEPKEVQSRLKTDKAQFSRWTDDVEGIKWEKFIALMDECGNDAPLLWMLHARGYDLASLRRQETELERQIRELKEANEMLLHDKRVLTEALSGRAAA
;
A
#
# COMPACT_ATOMS: atom_id res chain seq x y z
N MET A 1 -0.79 -22.12 -15.70
CA MET A 1 -0.52 -20.74 -16.17
C MET A 1 -1.67 -19.89 -15.66
N ASN A 2 -1.47 -19.15 -14.56
CA ASN A 2 -2.44 -18.14 -14.12
C ASN A 2 -2.33 -16.98 -15.12
N GLN A 3 -3.43 -16.67 -15.78
CA GLN A 3 -3.54 -15.45 -16.57
C GLN A 3 -3.71 -14.33 -15.55
N LEU A 4 -2.59 -13.69 -15.17
CA LEU A 4 -2.62 -12.51 -14.31
C LEU A 4 -3.57 -11.47 -14.95
N GLY A 5 -4.41 -10.85 -14.13
CA GLY A 5 -5.26 -9.74 -14.58
C GLY A 5 -4.41 -8.67 -15.25
N PHE A 6 -4.95 -8.00 -16.28
CA PHE A 6 -4.28 -6.80 -16.78
C PHE A 6 -4.16 -5.80 -15.63
N PRO A 7 -3.00 -5.12 -15.47
CA PRO A 7 -2.84 -4.14 -14.40
C PRO A 7 -3.97 -3.12 -14.47
N SER A 8 -4.82 -3.08 -13.46
CA SER A 8 -5.89 -2.09 -13.36
C SER A 8 -5.40 -0.98 -12.44
N GLU A 9 -5.22 0.22 -12.99
CA GLU A 9 -4.77 1.37 -12.21
C GLU A 9 -5.84 1.77 -11.19
N ILE A 10 -5.45 1.88 -9.92
CA ILE A 10 -6.28 2.38 -8.83
C ILE A 10 -5.55 3.52 -8.16
N THR A 11 -6.25 4.62 -7.93
CA THR A 11 -5.71 5.78 -7.24
C THR A 11 -5.83 5.66 -5.73
N ALA A 12 -4.91 6.30 -5.00
CA ALA A 12 -4.99 6.39 -3.53
C ALA A 12 -6.30 7.03 -3.04
N GLN A 13 -6.89 7.95 -3.83
CA GLN A 13 -8.15 8.59 -3.49
C GLN A 13 -9.33 7.63 -3.58
N GLU A 14 -9.35 6.71 -4.55
CA GLU A 14 -10.38 5.67 -4.64
C GLU A 14 -10.30 4.73 -3.46
N VAL A 15 -9.09 4.27 -3.12
CA VAL A 15 -8.85 3.42 -1.94
C VAL A 15 -9.32 4.12 -0.66
N ALA A 16 -8.99 5.40 -0.47
CA ALA A 16 -9.35 6.15 0.74
C ALA A 16 -10.86 6.41 0.90
N ARG A 17 -11.66 6.25 -0.16
CA ARG A 17 -13.13 6.40 -0.08
C ARG A 17 -13.81 5.15 0.47
N GLU A 18 -13.15 4.00 0.41
CA GLU A 18 -13.69 2.75 0.93
C GLU A 18 -13.72 2.76 2.46
N LYS A 19 -14.87 2.41 3.03
CA LYS A 19 -15.10 2.47 4.48
C LYS A 19 -14.67 1.21 5.22
N THR A 20 -14.56 0.10 4.50
CA THR A 20 -14.32 -1.23 5.05
C THR A 20 -13.41 -2.04 4.13
N LEU A 21 -12.89 -3.16 4.65
CA LEU A 21 -12.08 -4.07 3.85
C LEU A 21 -12.93 -4.70 2.74
N GLY A 22 -14.18 -5.06 3.03
CA GLY A 22 -15.13 -5.58 2.06
C GLY A 22 -15.44 -4.61 0.92
N GLY A 23 -15.52 -3.31 1.22
CA GLY A 23 -15.60 -2.25 0.21
C GLY A 23 -14.37 -2.21 -0.70
N ALA A 24 -13.16 -2.28 -0.13
CA ALA A 24 -11.92 -2.34 -0.90
C ALA A 24 -11.78 -3.61 -1.74
N ILE A 25 -12.26 -4.77 -1.25
CA ILE A 25 -12.35 -6.02 -2.03
C ILE A 25 -13.31 -5.86 -3.22
N SER A 26 -14.43 -5.17 -3.01
CA SER A 26 -15.38 -4.88 -4.09
C SER A 26 -14.80 -3.92 -5.12
N LEU A 27 -14.08 -2.88 -4.67
CA LEU A 27 -13.34 -1.96 -5.53
C LEU A 27 -12.30 -2.69 -6.39
N CYS A 28 -11.54 -3.61 -5.78
CA CYS A 28 -10.53 -4.43 -6.45
C CYS A 28 -11.11 -5.17 -7.67
N ALA A 29 -12.25 -5.84 -7.48
CA ALA A 29 -12.98 -6.53 -8.55
C ALA A 29 -13.52 -5.57 -9.61
N LYS A 30 -14.13 -4.47 -9.17
CA LYS A 30 -14.72 -3.47 -10.06
C LYS A 30 -13.69 -2.78 -10.95
N ALA A 31 -12.52 -2.45 -10.40
CA ALA A 31 -11.41 -1.85 -11.15
C ALA A 31 -10.86 -2.79 -12.22
N ALA A 32 -10.88 -4.10 -11.96
CA ALA A 32 -10.53 -5.14 -12.91
C ALA A 32 -11.62 -5.38 -13.98
N GLY A 33 -12.77 -4.71 -13.89
CA GLY A 33 -13.93 -4.93 -14.75
C GLY A 33 -14.61 -6.29 -14.53
N LEU A 34 -14.45 -6.87 -13.33
CA LEU A 34 -15.00 -8.18 -12.99
C LEU A 34 -16.26 -8.06 -12.14
N GLU A 35 -17.27 -8.85 -12.48
CA GLU A 35 -18.46 -9.03 -11.66
C GLU A 35 -18.17 -10.01 -10.50
N PRO A 36 -18.87 -9.92 -9.36
CA PRO A 36 -18.65 -10.80 -8.20
C PRO A 36 -18.67 -12.30 -8.54
N LYS A 37 -19.53 -12.71 -9.48
CA LYS A 37 -19.63 -14.10 -9.93
C LYS A 37 -18.40 -14.56 -10.71
N GLU A 38 -17.77 -13.66 -11.46
CA GLU A 38 -16.56 -13.96 -12.24
C GLU A 38 -15.38 -14.12 -11.30
N VAL A 39 -15.24 -13.24 -10.31
CA VAL A 39 -14.21 -13.35 -9.26
C VAL A 39 -14.36 -14.65 -8.49
N GLN A 40 -15.58 -15.01 -8.07
CA GLN A 40 -15.85 -16.30 -7.42
C GLN A 40 -15.40 -17.49 -8.26
N SER A 41 -15.71 -17.46 -9.56
CA SER A 41 -15.35 -18.54 -10.48
C SER A 41 -13.85 -18.65 -10.68
N ARG A 42 -13.13 -17.52 -10.79
CA ARG A 42 -11.68 -17.49 -10.99
C ARG A 42 -10.93 -17.97 -9.74
N LEU A 43 -11.36 -17.49 -8.58
CA LEU A 43 -10.77 -17.86 -7.29
C LEU A 43 -11.18 -19.25 -6.80
N LYS A 44 -12.10 -19.93 -7.50
CA LYS A 44 -12.63 -21.26 -7.13
C LYS A 44 -13.13 -21.31 -5.69
N THR A 45 -13.77 -20.22 -5.25
CA THR A 45 -14.34 -20.09 -3.90
C THR A 45 -15.82 -20.47 -3.92
N ASP A 46 -16.35 -20.85 -2.76
CA ASP A 46 -17.80 -20.98 -2.60
C ASP A 46 -18.52 -19.66 -2.89
N LYS A 47 -19.73 -19.75 -3.43
CA LYS A 47 -20.54 -18.61 -3.88
C LYS A 47 -20.84 -17.64 -2.74
N ALA A 48 -21.06 -18.16 -1.54
CA ALA A 48 -21.37 -17.34 -0.37
C ALA A 48 -20.11 -16.76 0.28
N GLN A 49 -18.93 -17.33 0.03
CA GLN A 49 -17.71 -16.90 0.70
C GLN A 49 -17.23 -15.53 0.25
N PHE A 50 -17.29 -15.23 -1.05
CA PHE A 50 -16.94 -13.89 -1.54
C PHE A 50 -17.87 -12.81 -0.97
N SER A 51 -19.19 -13.08 -0.90
CA SER A 51 -20.16 -12.16 -0.26
C SER A 51 -19.79 -11.89 1.20
N ARG A 52 -19.44 -12.94 1.96
CA ARG A 52 -19.06 -12.76 3.37
C ARG A 52 -17.80 -11.92 3.55
N TRP A 53 -16.88 -11.93 2.58
CA TRP A 53 -15.72 -11.03 2.60
C TRP A 53 -16.13 -9.58 2.25
N THR A 54 -16.94 -9.38 1.23
CA THR A 54 -17.39 -8.03 0.81
C THR A 54 -18.35 -7.37 1.80
N ASP A 55 -19.08 -8.18 2.56
CA ASP A 55 -20.02 -7.74 3.61
C ASP A 55 -19.33 -7.64 4.99
N ASP A 56 -18.00 -7.86 5.06
CA ASP A 56 -17.19 -7.85 6.29
C ASP A 56 -17.66 -8.83 7.39
N VAL A 57 -18.37 -9.90 7.00
CA VAL A 57 -18.89 -10.95 7.90
C VAL A 57 -17.81 -12.00 8.21
N GLU A 58 -16.91 -12.28 7.26
CA GLU A 58 -15.82 -13.26 7.39
C GLU A 58 -14.49 -12.61 6.98
N GLY A 59 -13.43 -12.86 7.75
CA GLY A 59 -12.08 -12.49 7.34
C GLY A 59 -11.57 -13.35 6.18
N ILE A 60 -10.77 -12.76 5.30
CA ILE A 60 -10.14 -13.47 4.18
C ILE A 60 -8.78 -14.06 4.61
N LYS A 61 -8.52 -15.31 4.22
CA LYS A 61 -7.20 -15.94 4.41
C LYS A 61 -6.18 -15.34 3.46
N TRP A 62 -4.93 -15.23 3.91
CA TRP A 62 -3.86 -14.59 3.16
C TRP A 62 -3.67 -15.17 1.75
N GLU A 63 -3.70 -16.49 1.59
CA GLU A 63 -3.50 -17.12 0.29
C GLU A 63 -4.61 -16.77 -0.71
N LYS A 64 -5.84 -16.61 -0.22
CA LYS A 64 -6.98 -16.19 -1.04
C LYS A 64 -6.97 -14.69 -1.31
N PHE A 65 -6.44 -13.91 -0.38
CA PHE A 65 -6.27 -12.47 -0.52
C PHE A 65 -5.26 -12.13 -1.62
N ILE A 66 -4.12 -12.81 -1.65
CA ILE A 66 -3.15 -12.69 -2.75
C ILE A 66 -3.81 -13.09 -4.06
N ALA A 67 -4.45 -14.26 -4.11
CA ALA A 67 -5.09 -14.73 -5.34
C ALA A 67 -6.14 -13.75 -5.87
N LEU A 68 -6.92 -13.12 -5.00
CA LEU A 68 -7.87 -12.06 -5.36
C LEU A 68 -7.16 -10.89 -6.05
N MET A 69 -6.07 -10.38 -5.47
CA MET A 69 -5.32 -9.25 -6.01
C MET A 69 -4.64 -9.60 -7.33
N ASP A 70 -4.08 -10.81 -7.46
CA ASP A 70 -3.47 -11.33 -8.68
C ASP A 70 -4.48 -11.49 -9.83
N GLU A 71 -5.68 -12.00 -9.53
CA GLU A 71 -6.77 -12.17 -10.52
C GLU A 71 -7.36 -10.82 -10.97
N CYS A 72 -7.39 -9.84 -10.06
CA CYS A 72 -7.87 -8.49 -10.36
C CYS A 72 -6.78 -7.59 -10.96
N GLY A 73 -5.50 -7.95 -10.82
CA GLY A 73 -4.38 -7.16 -11.33
C GLY A 73 -4.14 -5.85 -10.55
N ASN A 74 -4.53 -5.78 -9.27
CA ASN A 74 -4.33 -4.61 -8.41
C ASN A 74 -4.34 -4.96 -6.91
N ASP A 75 -3.78 -4.04 -6.12
CA ASP A 75 -3.59 -4.20 -4.67
C ASP A 75 -4.57 -3.37 -3.82
N ALA A 76 -5.73 -2.96 -4.34
CA ALA A 76 -6.67 -2.08 -3.61
C ALA A 76 -6.94 -2.51 -2.15
N PRO A 77 -7.19 -3.80 -1.85
CA PRO A 77 -7.47 -4.23 -0.48
C PRO A 77 -6.25 -4.06 0.45
N LEU A 78 -5.04 -4.34 -0.04
CA LEU A 78 -3.81 -4.14 0.71
C LEU A 78 -3.51 -2.65 0.94
N LEU A 79 -3.67 -1.83 -0.09
CA LEU A 79 -3.54 -0.38 0.00
C LEU A 79 -4.56 0.21 0.99
N TRP A 80 -5.78 -0.32 1.01
CA TRP A 80 -6.78 0.07 1.99
C TRP A 80 -6.35 -0.28 3.42
N MET A 81 -5.79 -1.48 3.65
CA MET A 81 -5.29 -1.87 4.97
C MET A 81 -4.18 -0.93 5.47
N LEU A 82 -3.29 -0.49 4.58
CA LEU A 82 -2.27 0.51 4.89
C LEU A 82 -2.92 1.84 5.25
N HIS A 83 -3.84 2.34 4.43
CA HIS A 83 -4.55 3.58 4.69
C HIS A 83 -5.34 3.56 6.00
N ALA A 84 -6.11 2.50 6.25
CA ALA A 84 -6.89 2.29 7.48
C ALA A 84 -6.01 2.23 8.73
N ARG A 85 -4.74 1.81 8.56
CA ARG A 85 -3.74 1.83 9.64
C ARG A 85 -3.02 3.17 9.74
N GLY A 86 -3.39 4.20 8.98
CA GLY A 86 -2.80 5.53 9.02
C GLY A 86 -1.46 5.62 8.32
N TYR A 87 -1.26 4.85 7.25
CA TYR A 87 -0.12 5.04 6.35
C TYR A 87 -0.48 5.99 5.21
N ASP A 88 0.47 6.83 4.83
CA ASP A 88 0.46 7.54 3.57
C ASP A 88 0.83 6.58 2.43
N LEU A 89 -0.01 6.48 1.41
CA LEU A 89 0.18 5.51 0.32
C LEU A 89 1.25 5.94 -0.68
N ALA A 90 1.61 7.22 -0.72
CA ALA A 90 2.67 7.71 -1.61
C ALA A 90 4.08 7.38 -1.06
N SER A 91 4.27 7.47 0.26
CA SER A 91 5.57 7.24 0.91
C SER A 91 5.69 5.92 1.67
N LEU A 92 4.57 5.21 1.91
CA LEU A 92 4.47 4.05 2.80
C LEU A 92 4.98 4.32 4.23
N ARG A 93 4.90 5.58 4.67
CA ARG A 93 5.19 5.99 6.05
C ARG A 93 3.90 6.16 6.81
N ARG A 94 3.97 6.13 8.15
CA ARG A 94 2.84 6.60 8.96
C ARG A 94 2.54 8.05 8.61
N GLN A 95 1.27 8.39 8.53
CA GLN A 95 0.85 9.78 8.37
C GLN A 95 1.43 10.58 9.53
N GLU A 96 2.23 11.59 9.17
CA GLU A 96 2.84 12.53 10.09
C GLU A 96 1.91 13.73 10.21
N THR A 97 1.77 14.26 11.41
CA THR A 97 1.31 15.64 11.59
C THR A 97 2.31 16.59 10.93
N GLU A 98 1.87 17.81 10.59
CA GLU A 98 2.74 18.82 9.99
C GLU A 98 3.97 19.10 10.88
N LEU A 99 3.81 19.04 12.20
CA LEU A 99 4.90 19.20 13.14
C LEU A 99 5.89 18.02 13.12
N GLU A 100 5.39 16.78 13.07
CA GLU A 100 6.23 15.59 12.96
C GLU A 100 7.03 15.59 11.65
N ARG A 101 6.39 16.00 10.55
CA ARG A 101 7.04 16.17 9.24
C ARG A 101 8.18 17.19 9.32
N GLN A 102 7.91 18.37 9.90
CA GLN A 102 8.94 19.41 10.07
C GLN A 102 10.10 18.95 10.95
N ILE A 103 9.82 18.26 12.06
CA ILE A 103 10.86 17.71 12.94
C ILE A 103 11.74 16.73 12.17
N ARG A 104 11.15 15.87 11.33
CA ARG A 104 11.90 14.92 10.52
C ARG A 104 12.77 15.64 9.49
N GLU A 105 12.22 16.56 8.72
CA GLU A 105 12.96 17.33 7.71
C GLU A 105 14.12 18.11 8.31
N LEU A 106 13.91 18.71 9.49
CA LEU A 106 14.97 19.41 10.22
C LEU A 106 16.06 18.45 10.71
N LYS A 107 15.70 17.25 11.16
CA LYS A 107 16.68 16.24 11.58
C LYS A 107 17.49 15.72 10.40
N GLU A 108 16.82 15.36 9.29
CA GLU A 108 17.46 14.89 8.06
C GLU A 108 18.42 15.96 7.50
N ALA A 109 18.00 17.23 7.46
CA ALA A 109 18.85 18.34 7.04
C ALA A 109 20.05 18.55 7.98
N ASN A 110 19.84 18.46 9.29
CA ASN A 110 20.92 18.63 10.26
C ASN A 110 21.94 17.49 10.19
N GLU A 111 21.50 16.24 10.04
CA GLU A 111 22.39 15.08 9.85
C GLU A 111 23.26 15.24 8.61
N MET A 112 22.68 15.69 7.50
CA MET A 112 23.40 15.96 6.26
C MET A 112 24.41 17.10 6.43
N LEU A 113 24.03 18.20 7.08
CA LEU A 113 24.96 19.30 7.40
C LEU A 113 26.11 18.87 8.32
N LEU A 114 25.82 18.03 9.32
CA LEU A 114 26.84 17.48 10.21
C LEU A 114 27.80 16.55 9.47
N HIS A 115 27.28 15.75 8.54
CA HIS A 115 28.09 14.92 7.66
C HIS A 115 29.03 15.77 6.80
N ASP A 116 28.49 16.76 6.10
CA ASP A 116 29.26 17.65 5.22
C ASP A 116 30.33 18.42 6.01
N LYS A 117 29.95 18.98 7.16
CA LYS A 117 30.89 19.66 8.06
C LYS A 117 32.03 18.73 8.48
N ARG A 118 31.73 17.47 8.81
CA ARG A 118 32.75 16.49 9.18
C ARG A 118 33.70 16.23 8.02
N VAL A 119 33.17 15.95 6.83
CA VAL A 119 33.98 15.72 5.60
C VAL A 119 34.87 16.91 5.29
N LEU A 120 34.33 18.14 5.35
CA LEU A 120 35.11 19.37 5.13
C LEU A 120 36.18 19.55 6.20
N THR A 121 35.87 19.28 7.47
CA THR A 121 36.85 19.37 8.57
C THR A 121 37.97 18.35 8.41
N GLU A 122 37.66 17.12 8.00
CA GLU A 122 38.64 16.07 7.72
C GLU A 122 39.54 16.44 6.53
N ALA A 123 38.96 16.98 5.46
CA ALA A 123 39.69 17.49 4.30
C ALA A 123 40.61 18.68 4.65
N LEU A 124 40.09 19.67 5.38
CA LEU A 124 40.85 20.85 5.81
C LEU A 124 41.94 20.53 6.83
N SER A 125 41.73 19.54 7.70
CA SER A 125 42.72 19.10 8.69
C SER A 125 43.78 18.13 8.15
N GLY A 126 43.79 17.87 6.83
CA GLY A 126 44.81 17.05 6.17
C GLY A 126 44.71 15.54 6.45
N ARG A 127 43.61 15.08 7.06
CA ARG A 127 43.39 13.66 7.40
C ARG A 127 42.78 12.82 6.26
N ALA A 128 42.45 13.46 5.14
CA ALA A 128 41.88 12.78 3.97
C ALA A 128 42.92 12.20 2.99
N ALA A 129 44.23 12.31 3.26
CA ALA A 129 45.31 11.91 2.34
C ALA A 129 46.38 10.98 2.97
N ALA A 130 46.01 10.11 3.91
CA ALA A 130 46.87 9.04 4.44
C ALA A 130 46.12 7.71 4.50
#